data_AF-C8XEZ1-F1
#
_entry.id   AF-C8XEZ1-F1
#
_cell.length_a   1.000
_cell.length_b   1.000
_cell.length_c   1.000
_cell.angle_alpha   90.00
_cell.angle_beta   90.00
_cell.angle_gamma   90.00
#
_symmetry.space_group_name_H-M   'P 1'
#
loop_
_entity.id
_entity.type
_entity.pdbx_description
1 polymer ?
#
loop_
_entity_poly.entity_id
_entity_poly.type
_entity_poly.pdbx_seq_one_letter_code
_entity_poly.pdbx_strand_id
1 'polypeptide(L)'
;MHAVTCTYTARVPGKSFSYISYGVGWTCNDAVDIRSITIKLWKWTGSGYQNVASLSGSNTSANGSLMGLSPCSNNVGTYVYHTYFYVEAFHGNWGTNEGNSSTRTLTC
;
A
#
# COMPACT_ATOMS: atom_id res chain seq x y z
N MET A 1 -13.93 -22.42 14.89
CA MET A 1 -13.63 -21.28 14.02
C MET A 1 -12.12 -21.31 13.77
N HIS A 2 -11.67 -21.52 12.53
CA HIS A 2 -10.26 -21.41 12.20
C HIS A 2 -9.87 -19.93 12.24
N ALA A 3 -8.78 -19.59 12.93
CA ALA A 3 -8.26 -18.24 12.92
C ALA A 3 -7.64 -17.96 11.54
N VAL A 4 -8.23 -17.01 10.81
CA VAL A 4 -7.67 -16.57 9.54
C VAL A 4 -6.53 -15.60 9.82
N THR A 5 -5.37 -15.87 9.23
CA THR A 5 -4.15 -15.07 9.37
C THR A 5 -3.72 -14.60 7.99
N CYS A 6 -3.51 -13.29 7.85
CA CYS A 6 -3.05 -12.67 6.62
C CYS A 6 -1.68 -12.04 6.81
N THR A 7 -0.80 -12.24 5.83
CA THR A 7 0.48 -11.53 5.71
C THR A 7 0.35 -10.48 4.64
N TYR A 8 0.78 -9.25 4.94
CA TYR A 8 0.78 -8.15 4.00
C TYR A 8 2.21 -7.75 3.65
N THR A 9 2.45 -7.51 2.36
CA THR A 9 3.75 -7.10 1.85
C THR A 9 3.58 -5.79 1.09
N ALA A 10 4.13 -4.69 1.63
CA ALA A 10 4.20 -3.45 0.89
C ALA A 10 5.10 -3.61 -0.33
N ARG A 11 4.57 -3.22 -1.48
CA ARG A 11 5.37 -3.10 -2.70
C ARG A 11 6.18 -1.81 -2.61
N VAL A 12 7.49 -1.97 -2.75
CA VAL A 12 8.45 -0.87 -2.78
C VAL A 12 8.07 0.07 -3.93
N PRO A 13 7.99 1.39 -3.69
CA PRO A 13 7.74 2.35 -4.76
C PRO A 13 8.73 2.15 -5.93
N GLY A 14 8.23 2.18 -7.16
CA GLY A 14 9.06 2.03 -8.37
C GLY A 14 8.73 3.08 -9.42
N LYS A 15 9.74 3.58 -10.15
CA LYS A 15 9.52 4.47 -11.31
C LYS A 15 9.25 3.65 -12.56
N SER A 16 8.18 3.98 -13.28
CA SER A 16 7.86 3.43 -14.60
C SER A 16 7.45 4.57 -15.54
N PHE A 17 8.20 4.79 -16.62
CA PHE A 17 7.98 5.83 -17.64
C PHE A 17 7.80 7.25 -17.05
N SER A 18 6.58 7.61 -16.64
CA SER A 18 6.20 8.92 -16.07
C SER A 18 5.43 8.81 -14.75
N TYR A 19 5.45 7.65 -14.10
CA TYR A 19 4.66 7.36 -12.91
C TYR A 19 5.48 6.67 -11.82
N ILE A 20 5.02 6.86 -10.59
CA ILE A 20 5.44 6.07 -9.44
C ILE A 20 4.39 4.99 -9.22
N SER A 21 4.82 3.74 -9.32
CA SER A 21 4.06 2.56 -8.92
C SER A 21 4.22 2.32 -7.44
N TYR A 22 3.12 1.99 -6.76
CA TYR A 22 3.07 1.66 -5.33
C TYR A 22 1.94 0.68 -5.07
N GLY A 23 2.00 -0.10 -4.00
CA GLY A 23 0.98 -1.11 -3.78
C GLY A 23 1.22 -1.98 -2.56
N VAL A 24 0.34 -2.96 -2.40
CA VAL A 24 0.42 -3.99 -1.37
C VAL A 24 -0.02 -5.32 -1.98
N GLY A 25 0.64 -6.40 -1.59
CA GLY A 25 0.17 -7.77 -1.80
C GLY A 25 -0.22 -8.40 -0.47
N TRP A 26 -1.17 -9.33 -0.48
CA TRP A 26 -1.53 -10.09 0.70
C TRP A 26 -1.78 -11.55 0.38
N THR A 27 -1.53 -12.37 1.40
CA THR A 27 -1.78 -13.81 1.40
C THR A 27 -2.33 -14.19 2.75
N CYS A 28 -3.47 -14.86 2.74
CA CYS A 28 -4.15 -15.39 3.92
C CYS A 28 -4.18 -16.91 3.84
N ASN A 29 -4.21 -17.57 5.00
CA ASN A 29 -4.32 -19.03 5.10
C ASN A 29 -5.70 -19.59 4.70
N ASP A 30 -6.73 -18.74 4.60
CA ASP A 30 -8.09 -19.08 4.17
C ASP A 30 -8.77 -17.86 3.53
N ALA A 31 -9.98 -18.05 2.99
CA ALA A 31 -10.81 -16.96 2.49
C ALA A 31 -11.09 -15.91 3.57
N VAL A 32 -11.09 -14.64 3.17
CA VAL A 32 -11.30 -13.48 4.03
C VAL A 32 -12.25 -12.50 3.40
N ASP A 33 -13.08 -11.83 4.19
CA ASP A 33 -13.82 -10.65 3.74
C ASP A 33 -13.08 -9.39 4.18
N ILE A 34 -12.24 -8.85 3.29
CA ILE A 34 -11.57 -7.57 3.50
C ILE A 34 -12.55 -6.46 3.12
N ARG A 35 -13.03 -5.72 4.13
CA ARG A 35 -13.96 -4.61 3.94
C ARG A 35 -13.28 -3.44 3.25
N SER A 36 -12.07 -3.10 3.70
CA SER A 36 -11.30 -1.99 3.14
C SER A 36 -9.79 -2.26 3.19
N ILE A 37 -9.12 -1.92 2.11
CA ILE A 37 -7.67 -1.75 2.02
C ILE A 37 -7.48 -0.32 1.54
N THR A 38 -6.69 0.46 2.26
CA THR A 38 -6.26 1.78 1.81
C THR A 38 -4.75 1.79 1.74
N ILE A 39 -4.21 2.07 0.56
CA ILE A 39 -2.79 2.31 0.34
C ILE A 39 -2.55 3.80 0.08
N LYS A 40 -1.44 4.31 0.57
CA LYS A 40 -1.04 5.70 0.49
C LYS A 40 0.40 5.79 0.03
N LEU A 41 0.66 6.63 -0.97
CA LEU A 41 2.00 7.03 -1.36
C LEU A 41 2.35 8.31 -0.62
N TRP A 42 3.43 8.28 0.14
CA TRP A 42 3.97 9.41 0.88
C TRP A 42 5.28 9.87 0.26
N LYS A 43 5.47 11.19 0.20
CA LYS A 43 6.70 11.84 -0.29
C LYS A 43 7.36 12.59 0.86
N TRP A 44 8.66 12.40 1.06
CA TRP A 44 9.45 13.22 1.97
C TRP A 44 9.64 14.63 1.40
N THR A 45 9.33 15.65 2.20
CA THR A 45 9.42 17.07 1.81
C THR A 45 10.66 17.77 2.37
N GLY A 46 11.50 17.06 3.14
CA GLY A 46 12.58 17.66 3.93
C GLY A 46 12.20 17.92 5.39
N SER A 47 10.91 18.19 5.66
CA SER A 47 10.38 18.45 7.01
C SER A 47 9.43 17.36 7.51
N GLY A 48 8.96 16.48 6.63
CA GLY A 48 8.07 15.38 6.97
C GLY A 48 7.61 14.59 5.75
N TYR A 49 6.80 13.58 5.99
CA TYR A 49 6.11 12.84 4.93
C TYR A 49 4.76 13.51 4.62
N GLN A 50 4.50 13.78 3.34
CA GLN A 50 3.22 14.27 2.85
C GLN A 50 2.54 13.21 1.96
N ASN A 51 1.24 12.98 2.16
CA ASN A 51 0.47 12.10 1.29
C ASN A 51 0.33 12.75 -0.09
N VAL A 52 0.73 12.03 -1.13
CA VAL A 52 0.68 12.52 -2.52
C VAL A 52 -0.25 11.68 -3.40
N ALA A 53 -0.58 10.47 -2.99
CA ALA A 53 -1.60 9.65 -3.64
C ALA A 53 -2.22 8.66 -2.64
N SER A 54 -3.46 8.25 -2.90
CA SER A 54 -4.17 7.24 -2.14
C SER A 54 -4.99 6.37 -3.08
N LEU A 55 -5.09 5.08 -2.77
CA LEU A 55 -5.95 4.13 -3.47
C LEU A 55 -6.61 3.22 -2.45
N SER A 56 -7.88 2.89 -2.67
CA SER A 56 -8.63 1.98 -1.81
C SER A 56 -9.27 0.85 -2.60
N GLY A 57 -9.51 -0.28 -1.94
CA GLY A 57 -10.21 -1.42 -2.52
C GLY A 57 -10.75 -2.36 -1.44
N SER A 58 -11.47 -3.39 -1.88
CA SER A 58 -11.96 -4.49 -1.04
C SER A 58 -11.65 -5.82 -1.74
N ASN A 59 -11.64 -6.92 -1.00
CA ASN A 59 -11.43 -8.24 -1.59
C ASN A 59 -11.99 -9.34 -0.69
N THR A 60 -12.52 -10.41 -1.31
CA THR A 60 -13.01 -11.61 -0.63
C THR A 60 -12.07 -12.83 -0.79
N SER A 61 -10.95 -12.65 -1.48
CA SER A 61 -9.99 -13.70 -1.82
C SER A 61 -8.87 -13.78 -0.79
N ALA A 62 -8.45 -15.01 -0.47
CA ALA A 62 -7.30 -15.29 0.39
C ALA A 62 -6.00 -14.63 -0.12
N ASN A 63 -5.85 -14.50 -1.43
CA ASN A 63 -4.69 -13.87 -2.06
C ASN A 63 -5.12 -12.69 -2.92
N GLY A 64 -4.34 -11.62 -2.89
CA GLY A 64 -4.60 -10.49 -3.76
C GLY A 64 -3.50 -9.45 -3.75
N SER A 65 -3.67 -8.43 -4.59
CA SER A 65 -2.82 -7.25 -4.58
C SER A 65 -3.58 -6.04 -5.06
N LEU A 66 -3.21 -4.88 -4.54
CA LEU A 66 -3.71 -3.58 -4.95
C LEU A 66 -2.53 -2.72 -5.34
N MET A 67 -2.55 -2.14 -6.54
CA MET A 67 -1.49 -1.28 -7.05
C MET A 67 -2.07 0.02 -7.59
N GLY A 68 -1.39 1.13 -7.27
CA GLY A 68 -1.68 2.45 -7.79
C GLY A 68 -0.52 2.99 -8.61
N LEU A 69 -0.86 3.94 -9.50
CA LEU A 69 0.09 4.75 -10.25
C LEU A 69 -0.13 6.21 -9.88
N SER A 70 0.94 6.92 -9.52
CA SER A 70 0.91 8.36 -9.27
C SER A 70 1.77 9.07 -10.33
N PRO A 71 1.28 10.11 -11.01
CA PRO A 71 2.09 10.82 -12.00
C PRO A 71 3.31 11.49 -11.36
N CYS A 72 4.44 11.47 -12.07
CA CYS A 72 5.65 12.24 -11.72
C CYS A 72 5.55 13.72 -12.09
N SER A 73 4.42 14.17 -12.65
CA SER A 73 4.32 15.31 -13.58
C SER A 73 4.69 16.69 -13.04
N ASN A 74 4.83 16.90 -11.73
CA ASN A 74 4.91 18.26 -11.19
C ASN A 74 6.21 18.59 -10.43
N ASN A 75 7.20 17.69 -10.42
CA ASN A 75 8.38 17.85 -9.57
C ASN A 75 9.57 17.07 -10.14
N VAL A 76 10.40 17.74 -10.95
CA VAL A 76 11.69 17.19 -11.39
C VAL A 76 12.63 17.18 -10.20
N GLY A 77 13.07 16.01 -9.77
CA GLY A 77 13.95 15.86 -8.61
C GLY A 77 13.98 14.45 -8.03
N THR A 78 14.95 14.25 -7.15
CA THR A 78 15.08 13.01 -6.38
C THR A 78 14.33 13.14 -5.07
N TYR A 79 13.35 12.27 -4.84
CA TYR A 79 12.52 12.27 -3.65
C TYR A 79 12.53 10.91 -2.98
N VAL A 80 12.33 10.91 -1.66
CA VAL A 80 12.11 9.68 -0.89
C VAL A 80 10.62 9.41 -0.83
N TYR A 81 10.20 8.28 -1.38
CA TYR A 81 8.82 7.81 -1.35
C TYR A 81 8.64 6.65 -0.41
N HIS A 82 7.49 6.59 0.23
CA HIS A 82 7.10 5.55 1.17
C HIS A 82 5.70 5.06 0.79
N THR A 83 5.51 3.73 0.73
CA THR A 83 4.16 3.14 0.65
C THR A 83 3.68 2.83 2.06
N TYR A 84 2.52 3.36 2.42
CA TYR A 84 1.81 3.09 3.65
C TYR A 84 0.51 2.35 3.36
N PHE A 85 0.08 1.43 4.21
CA PHE A 85 -1.22 0.80 4.03
C PHE A 85 -1.93 0.46 5.33
N TYR A 86 -3.24 0.38 5.20
CA TYR A 86 -4.18 0.13 6.27
C TYR A 86 -5.25 -0.84 5.79
N VAL A 87 -5.60 -1.82 6.63
CA VAL A 87 -6.57 -2.87 6.28
C VAL A 87 -7.60 -3.07 7.38
N GLU A 88 -8.87 -3.15 6.99
CA GLU A 88 -10.00 -3.56 7.83
C GLU A 88 -10.64 -4.84 7.26
N ALA A 89 -10.73 -5.89 8.09
CA ALA A 89 -11.32 -7.19 7.73
C ALA A 89 -12.42 -7.59 8.73
N PHE A 90 -13.44 -8.34 8.28
CA PHE A 90 -14.65 -8.63 9.07
C PHE A 90 -14.82 -10.09 9.52
N HIS A 91 -14.00 -11.03 9.07
CA HIS A 91 -14.03 -12.43 9.54
C HIS A 91 -12.64 -12.92 9.97
N GLY A 92 -12.47 -13.17 11.28
CA GLY A 92 -11.30 -13.82 11.87
C GLY A 92 -10.37 -12.93 12.70
N ASN A 93 -10.87 -12.22 13.71
CA ASN A 93 -10.09 -11.61 14.80
C ASN A 93 -8.95 -10.63 14.41
N TRP A 94 -9.26 -9.53 13.71
CA TRP A 94 -8.28 -8.44 13.58
C TRP A 94 -8.97 -7.08 13.59
N GLY A 95 -8.52 -6.24 14.51
CA GLY A 95 -8.66 -4.79 14.38
C GLY A 95 -7.74 -4.27 13.27
N THR A 96 -7.81 -2.97 13.06
CA THR A 96 -6.99 -2.21 12.12
C THR A 96 -5.53 -2.58 12.20
N ASN A 97 -5.02 -3.23 11.15
CA ASN A 97 -3.59 -3.50 11.00
C ASN A 97 -2.99 -2.41 10.11
N GLU A 98 -2.16 -1.57 10.70
CA GLU A 98 -1.20 -0.75 9.97
C GLU A 98 -0.07 -1.67 9.54
N GLY A 99 0.06 -1.89 8.24
CA GLY A 99 1.03 -2.83 7.74
C GLY A 99 2.22 -2.17 7.07
N ASN A 100 3.34 -2.88 7.22
CA ASN A 100 4.69 -2.68 6.74
C ASN A 100 4.90 -1.53 5.73
N SER A 101 5.77 -0.59 6.06
CA SER A 101 6.13 0.51 5.14
C SER A 101 7.35 0.15 4.30
N SER A 102 7.28 0.37 2.98
CA SER A 102 8.44 0.24 2.09
C SER A 102 8.86 1.62 1.57
N THR A 103 10.12 1.98 1.79
CA THR A 103 10.67 3.29 1.40
C THR A 103 11.69 3.15 0.28
N ARG A 104 11.65 4.04 -0.71
CA ARG A 104 12.64 4.11 -1.79
C ARG A 104 12.85 5.53 -2.29
N THR A 105 14.09 5.85 -2.58
CA THR A 105 14.46 7.06 -3.30
C THR A 105 14.21 6.87 -4.80
N LEU A 106 13.42 7.76 -5.40
CA LEU A 106 13.11 7.76 -6.82
C LEU A 106 13.33 9.16 -7.38
N THR A 107 13.84 9.24 -8.60
CA THR A 107 13.87 10.48 -9.37
C THR A 107 12.60 10.53 -10.21
N CYS A 108 11.76 11.53 -9.99
CA CYS A 108 10.84 11.98 -11.03
C CYS A 108 11.65 12.95 -11.91
#